data_AF-A0A0C9X6T6-F1
#
_entry.id   AF-A0A0C9X6T6-F1
#
_cell.length_a   1.000
_cell.length_b   1.000
_cell.length_c   1.000
_cell.angle_alpha   90.00
_cell.angle_beta   90.00
_cell.angle_gamma   90.00
#
_symmetry.space_group_name_H-M   'P 1'
#
loop_
_entity.id
_entity.type
_entity.pdbx_description
1 polymer ?
#
loop_
_entity_poly.entity_id
_entity_poly.type
_entity_poly.pdbx_seq_one_letter_code
_entity_poly.pdbx_strand_id
1 'polypeptide(L)'
;LPSRILADVFHEIDKVCRTISKKHTLCRKFATAFSDTLLVPDEDDKKAVSDVLEKRKSSFNKMQSKSPGWLWKRVRRYIPEKGILVLVLNEFFNSWGHIKCSVTGQKLFSAETWKKSQGVLHDVRKGWLSDPGSISVYTKEGVDKEGLQLYHCIHGTNSVEGAIHNPIR
;
A
#
# COMPACT_ATOMS: atom_id res chain seq x y z
N LEU A 1 -9.25 -12.76 -19.97
CA LEU A 1 -8.52 -11.48 -20.06
C LEU A 1 -7.35 -11.53 -19.11
N PRO A 2 -6.09 -11.58 -19.56
CA PRO A 2 -4.95 -11.50 -18.64
C PRO A 2 -5.00 -10.13 -17.94
N SER A 3 -4.95 -10.12 -16.61
CA SER A 3 -4.87 -8.89 -15.82
C SER A 3 -3.63 -8.11 -16.24
N ARG A 4 -3.78 -6.81 -16.53
CA ARG A 4 -2.65 -5.92 -16.90
C ARG A 4 -1.75 -5.56 -15.71
N ILE A 5 -2.04 -6.11 -14.52
CA ILE A 5 -1.23 -5.97 -13.31
C ILE A 5 -0.04 -6.91 -13.45
N LEU A 6 1.09 -6.36 -13.88
CA LEU A 6 2.34 -7.12 -14.10
C LEU A 6 3.34 -6.93 -12.95
N ALA A 7 3.15 -5.89 -12.14
CA ALA A 7 4.00 -5.61 -10.99
C ALA A 7 3.23 -5.83 -9.69
N ASP A 8 3.89 -6.44 -8.73
CA ASP A 8 3.37 -6.62 -7.38
C ASP A 8 3.61 -5.34 -6.56
N VAL A 9 2.52 -4.68 -6.16
CA VAL A 9 2.58 -3.44 -5.38
C VAL A 9 3.37 -3.59 -4.08
N PHE A 10 3.32 -4.74 -3.41
CA PHE A 10 4.07 -4.97 -2.18
C PHE A 10 5.56 -5.15 -2.47
N HIS A 11 5.90 -5.77 -3.59
CA HIS A 11 7.29 -5.84 -4.07
C HIS A 11 7.83 -4.44 -4.42
N GLU A 12 7.03 -3.58 -5.06
CA GLU A 12 7.44 -2.21 -5.36
C GLU A 12 7.64 -1.36 -4.10
N ILE A 13 6.80 -1.56 -3.08
CA ILE A 13 6.97 -0.94 -1.76
C ILE A 13 8.27 -1.41 -1.11
N ASP A 14 8.50 -2.72 -1.04
CA ASP A 14 9.70 -3.32 -0.45
C ASP A 14 10.98 -2.84 -1.17
N LYS A 15 10.97 -2.81 -2.50
CA LYS A 15 12.09 -2.41 -3.35
C LYS A 15 12.67 -1.05 -2.95
N VAL A 16 11.83 -0.09 -2.57
CA VAL A 16 12.24 1.25 -2.08
C VAL A 16 12.51 1.24 -0.58
N CYS A 17 11.63 0.62 0.21
CA CYS A 17 11.74 0.68 1.68
C CYS A 17 13.01 -0.01 2.21
N ARG A 18 13.47 -1.08 1.55
CA ARG A 18 14.68 -1.82 1.96
C ARG A 18 15.98 -1.03 1.78
N THR A 19 16.01 -0.03 0.90
CA THR A 19 17.21 0.81 0.69
C THR A 19 17.25 1.98 1.67
N ILE A 20 16.18 2.23 2.42
CA ILE A 20 16.13 3.27 3.44
C ILE A 20 16.76 2.76 4.73
N SER A 21 17.64 3.57 5.31
CA SER A 21 18.28 3.23 6.57
C SER A 21 17.25 3.01 7.69
N LYS A 22 17.26 1.82 8.32
CA LYS A 22 16.41 1.50 9.49
C LYS A 22 16.67 2.41 10.70
N LYS A 23 17.85 3.06 10.75
CA LYS A 23 18.22 4.04 11.78
C LYS A 23 17.65 5.44 11.51
N HIS A 24 17.11 5.69 10.32
CA HIS A 24 16.48 6.97 10.03
C HIS A 24 15.17 7.08 10.82
N THR A 25 14.99 8.20 11.52
CA THR A 25 13.83 8.46 12.38
C THR A 25 12.48 8.45 11.66
N LEU A 26 12.47 8.51 10.34
CA LEU A 26 11.28 8.56 9.49
C LEU A 26 11.08 7.29 8.67
N CYS A 27 11.96 6.28 8.77
CA CYS A 27 11.90 5.05 7.98
C CYS A 27 10.50 4.39 8.04
N ARG A 28 9.95 4.22 9.25
CA ARG A 28 8.61 3.64 9.44
C ARG A 28 7.49 4.53 8.91
N LYS A 29 7.56 5.84 9.17
CA LYS A 29 6.56 6.81 8.70
C LYS A 29 6.52 6.90 7.18
N PHE A 30 7.69 6.88 6.55
CA PHE A 30 7.82 6.82 5.09
C PHE A 30 7.17 5.56 4.53
N ALA A 31 7.47 4.38 5.09
CA ALA A 31 6.91 3.13 4.60
C ALA A 31 5.37 3.11 4.68
N THR A 32 4.81 3.60 5.79
CA THR A 32 3.35 3.77 5.94
C THR A 32 2.80 4.74 4.90
N ALA A 33 3.37 5.94 4.79
CA ALA A 33 2.89 6.95 3.85
C ALA A 33 3.02 6.51 2.38
N PHE A 34 4.08 5.77 2.05
CA PHE A 34 4.29 5.23 0.71
C PHE A 34 3.25 4.15 0.37
N SER A 35 2.98 3.24 1.31
CA SER A 35 1.90 2.25 1.17
C SER A 35 0.54 2.93 1.00
N ASP A 36 0.23 3.95 1.81
CA ASP A 36 -1.06 4.65 1.78
C ASP A 36 -1.23 5.49 0.50
N THR A 37 -0.13 5.92 -0.12
CA THR A 37 -0.14 6.61 -1.42
C THR A 37 -0.45 5.66 -2.57
N LEU A 38 0.02 4.41 -2.50
CA LEU A 38 -0.21 3.38 -3.52
C LEU A 38 -1.57 2.69 -3.36
N LEU A 39 -1.98 2.42 -2.13
CA LEU A 39 -3.15 1.61 -1.79
C LEU A 39 -4.19 2.46 -1.07
N VAL A 40 -5.03 3.13 -1.86
CA VAL A 40 -6.03 4.08 -1.36
C VAL A 40 -7.22 3.32 -0.79
N PRO A 41 -7.58 3.51 0.49
CA PRO A 41 -8.76 2.89 1.08
C PRO A 41 -10.06 3.27 0.38
N ASP A 42 -10.95 2.30 0.22
CA ASP A 42 -12.35 2.55 -0.13
C ASP A 42 -13.01 3.36 0.99
N GLU A 43 -13.64 4.49 0.63
CA GLU A 43 -14.15 5.45 1.61
C GLU A 43 -15.34 4.90 2.40
N ASP A 44 -16.19 4.07 1.79
CA ASP A 44 -17.34 3.46 2.45
C ASP A 44 -16.89 2.42 3.48
N ASP A 45 -15.97 1.53 3.09
CA ASP A 45 -15.40 0.54 4.01
C ASP A 45 -14.64 1.23 5.16
N LYS A 46 -13.84 2.27 4.85
CA LYS A 46 -13.11 3.05 5.83
C LYS A 46 -14.05 3.74 6.82
N LYS A 47 -15.18 4.29 6.34
CA LYS A 47 -16.20 4.88 7.19
C LYS A 47 -16.84 3.83 8.10
N ALA A 48 -17.27 2.69 7.56
CA ALA A 48 -17.88 1.62 8.34
C ALA A 48 -16.94 1.10 9.46
N VAL A 49 -15.66 0.92 9.14
CA VAL A 49 -14.67 0.52 10.15
C VAL A 49 -14.44 1.63 11.17
N SER A 50 -14.39 2.89 10.76
CA SER A 50 -14.22 4.03 11.67
C SER A 50 -15.38 4.12 12.66
N ASP A 51 -16.62 3.95 12.21
CA ASP A 51 -17.83 3.96 13.05
C ASP A 51 -17.77 2.85 14.14
N VAL A 52 -17.22 1.67 13.81
CA VAL A 52 -17.01 0.59 14.79
C VAL A 52 -15.85 0.90 15.75
N LEU A 53 -14.77 1.50 15.26
CA LEU A 53 -13.62 1.86 16.10
C LEU A 53 -13.96 2.95 17.11
N GLU A 54 -14.81 3.91 16.73
CA GLU A 54 -15.29 4.96 17.62
C GLU A 54 -16.06 4.39 18.82
N LYS A 55 -16.97 3.43 18.58
CA LYS A 55 -17.67 2.70 19.66
C LYS A 55 -16.70 1.99 20.61
N ARG A 56 -15.54 1.56 20.10
CA ARG A 56 -14.46 0.91 20.85
C ARG A 56 -13.45 1.90 21.43
N LYS A 57 -13.71 3.21 21.37
CA LYS A 57 -12.80 4.28 21.82
C LYS A 57 -11.40 4.18 21.18
N SER A 58 -11.37 3.84 19.89
CA SER A 58 -10.16 3.74 19.06
C SER A 58 -10.31 4.58 17.79
N SER A 59 -9.23 4.78 17.06
CA SER A 59 -9.22 5.47 15.76
C SER A 59 -8.62 4.60 14.67
N PHE A 60 -8.90 4.95 13.42
CA PHE A 60 -8.37 4.26 12.24
C PHE A 60 -6.84 4.19 12.26
N ASN A 61 -6.15 5.33 12.45
CA ASN A 61 -4.68 5.40 12.48
C ASN A 61 -4.07 4.58 13.63
N LYS A 62 -4.74 4.56 14.79
CA LYS A 62 -4.32 3.73 15.93
C LYS A 62 -4.46 2.24 15.60
N MET A 63 -5.55 1.85 14.93
CA MET A 63 -5.77 0.47 14.52
C MET A 63 -4.82 0.03 13.40
N GLN A 64 -4.54 0.90 12.43
CA GLN A 64 -3.55 0.68 11.37
C GLN A 64 -2.16 0.37 11.95
N SER A 65 -1.78 1.10 13.00
CA SER A 65 -0.49 0.90 13.67
C SER A 65 -0.47 -0.35 14.56
N LYS A 66 -1.56 -0.63 15.28
CA LYS A 66 -1.63 -1.71 16.28
C LYS A 66 -1.94 -3.08 15.67
N SER A 67 -2.85 -3.12 14.69
CA SER A 67 -3.37 -4.37 14.12
C SER A 67 -3.76 -4.19 12.64
N PRO A 68 -2.77 -3.92 11.75
CA PRO A 68 -3.02 -3.66 10.34
C PRO A 68 -3.72 -4.84 9.63
N GLY A 69 -3.41 -6.09 9.99
CA GLY A 69 -4.08 -7.25 9.41
C GLY A 69 -5.58 -7.33 9.72
N TRP A 70 -5.98 -6.88 10.91
CA TRP A 70 -7.40 -6.78 11.26
C TRP A 70 -8.08 -5.68 10.42
N LEU A 71 -7.41 -4.54 10.27
CA LEU A 71 -7.92 -3.39 9.52
C LEU A 71 -8.08 -3.71 8.03
N TRP A 72 -7.01 -4.19 7.39
CA TRP A 72 -6.97 -4.40 5.94
C TRP A 72 -7.76 -5.61 5.46
N LYS A 73 -8.19 -6.48 6.38
CA LYS A 73 -9.19 -7.51 6.07
C LYS A 73 -10.61 -6.95 5.91
N ARG A 74 -10.86 -5.72 6.37
CA ARG A 74 -12.19 -5.06 6.40
C ARG A 74 -12.28 -3.83 5.52
N VAL A 75 -11.19 -3.44 4.87
CA VAL A 75 -11.12 -2.23 4.05
C VAL A 75 -10.48 -2.58 2.72
N ARG A 76 -11.27 -2.52 1.65
CA ARG A 76 -10.74 -2.62 0.29
C ARG A 76 -9.83 -1.42 0.02
N ARG A 77 -8.80 -1.64 -0.78
CA ARG A 77 -7.86 -0.59 -1.19
C ARG A 77 -7.65 -0.70 -2.68
N TYR A 78 -7.68 0.40 -3.40
CA TYR A 78 -7.45 0.41 -4.84
C TYR A 78 -6.16 1.17 -5.16
N ILE A 79 -5.56 0.81 -6.29
CA ILE A 79 -4.40 1.49 -6.84
C ILE A 79 -4.89 2.48 -7.91
N PRO A 80 -4.65 3.80 -7.75
CA PRO A 80 -5.11 4.81 -8.69
C PRO A 80 -4.65 4.58 -10.13
N GLU A 81 -5.38 5.18 -11.08
CA GLU A 81 -4.98 5.16 -12.49
C GLU A 81 -3.60 5.78 -12.72
N LYS A 82 -2.87 5.25 -13.71
CA LYS A 82 -1.47 5.61 -13.97
C LYS A 82 -1.24 7.12 -14.09
N GLY A 83 -2.16 7.87 -14.69
CA GLY A 83 -2.01 9.31 -14.91
C GLY A 83 -1.92 10.06 -13.58
N ILE A 84 -2.81 9.73 -12.65
CA ILE A 84 -2.84 10.30 -11.30
C ILE A 84 -1.66 9.75 -10.49
N LEU A 85 -1.43 8.44 -10.56
CA LEU A 85 -0.44 7.78 -9.72
C LEU A 85 1.00 8.25 -10.01
N VAL A 86 1.36 8.51 -11.27
CA VAL A 86 2.67 9.09 -11.62
C VAL A 86 2.87 10.46 -10.98
N LEU A 87 1.86 11.32 -11.04
CA LEU A 87 1.95 12.69 -10.51
C LEU A 87 2.12 12.66 -8.99
N VAL A 88 1.26 11.91 -8.31
CA VAL A 88 1.27 11.79 -6.84
C VAL A 88 2.59 11.17 -6.36
N LEU A 89 3.06 10.09 -6.99
CA LEU A 89 4.32 9.46 -6.57
C LEU A 89 5.55 10.33 -6.85
N ASN A 90 5.54 11.09 -7.95
CA ASN A 90 6.63 12.01 -8.24
C ASN A 90 6.70 13.11 -7.18
N GLU A 91 5.57 13.71 -6.82
CA GLU A 91 5.50 14.71 -5.75
C GLU A 91 5.89 14.10 -4.39
N PHE A 92 5.39 12.89 -4.09
CA PHE A 92 5.71 12.16 -2.87
C PHE A 92 7.22 11.92 -2.73
N PHE A 93 7.87 11.36 -3.75
CA PHE A 93 9.31 11.09 -3.69
C PHE A 93 10.15 12.38 -3.56
N ASN A 94 9.77 13.45 -4.26
CA ASN A 94 10.46 14.74 -4.13
C ASN A 94 10.29 15.37 -2.75
N SER A 95 9.09 15.25 -2.17
CA SER A 95 8.79 15.77 -0.82
C SER A 95 9.53 15.03 0.29
N TRP A 96 9.66 13.70 0.16
CA TRP A 96 10.26 12.86 1.19
C TRP A 96 11.77 12.69 1.06
N GLY A 97 12.29 12.59 -0.17
CA GLY A 97 13.66 12.11 -0.41
C GLY A 97 14.75 13.01 0.17
N HIS A 98 14.49 14.31 0.25
CA HIS A 98 15.45 15.30 0.75
C HIS A 98 15.41 15.51 2.27
N ILE A 99 14.41 14.95 2.97
CA ILE A 99 14.26 15.14 4.41
C ILE A 99 15.47 14.57 5.13
N LYS A 100 16.07 15.35 6.04
CA LYS A 100 17.21 14.92 6.85
C LYS A 100 16.75 14.23 8.12
N CYS A 101 17.47 13.18 8.52
CA CYS A 101 17.31 12.53 9.81
C CYS A 101 17.67 13.51 10.92
N SER A 102 16.78 13.67 11.90
CA SER A 102 17.00 14.53 13.06
C SER A 102 18.16 14.06 13.95
N VAL A 103 18.53 12.77 13.88
CA VAL A 103 19.60 12.18 14.70
C VAL A 103 20.92 12.10 13.93
N THR A 104 20.89 11.56 12.70
CA THR A 104 22.12 11.26 11.93
C THR A 104 22.43 12.31 10.86
N GLY A 105 21.54 13.26 10.59
CA GLY A 105 21.70 14.28 9.54
C GLY A 105 21.62 13.76 8.09
N GLN A 106 21.65 12.43 7.89
CA GLN A 106 21.57 11.81 6.56
C GLN A 106 20.21 12.10 5.91
N LYS A 107 20.19 12.26 4.58
CA LYS A 107 18.93 12.35 3.83
C LYS A 107 18.20 11.01 3.88
N LEU A 108 16.87 11.06 3.78
CA LEU A 108 16.03 9.86 3.75
C LEU A 108 16.37 8.99 2.54
N PHE A 109 16.56 9.61 1.37
CA PHE A 109 16.93 8.90 0.15
C PHE A 109 18.44 8.96 -0.08
N SER A 110 19.05 7.78 -0.16
CA SER A 110 20.38 7.60 -0.71
C SER A 110 20.33 7.63 -2.25
N ALA A 111 21.49 7.62 -2.91
CA ALA A 111 21.55 7.45 -4.36
C ALA A 111 20.86 6.16 -4.83
N GLU A 112 20.95 5.09 -4.05
CA GLU A 112 20.26 3.84 -4.34
C GLU A 112 18.74 3.98 -4.19
N THR A 113 18.26 4.63 -3.12
CA THR A 113 16.82 4.86 -2.93
C THR A 113 16.22 5.68 -4.06
N TRP A 114 16.94 6.72 -4.54
CA TRP A 114 16.53 7.46 -5.74
C TRP A 114 16.46 6.58 -6.98
N LYS A 115 17.44 5.71 -7.20
CA LYS A 115 17.41 4.78 -8.33
C LYS A 115 16.19 3.85 -8.27
N LYS A 116 15.86 3.32 -7.08
CA LYS A 116 14.70 2.44 -6.89
C LYS A 116 13.37 3.19 -7.05
N SER A 117 13.25 4.41 -6.52
CA SER A 117 12.03 5.21 -6.66
C SER A 117 11.76 5.61 -8.11
N GLN A 118 12.80 5.90 -8.90
CA GLN A 118 12.67 6.12 -10.35
C GLN A 118 12.26 4.83 -11.10
N GLY A 119 12.69 3.66 -10.61
CA GLY A 119 12.21 2.36 -11.10
C GLY A 119 10.71 2.19 -10.89
N VAL A 120 10.20 2.49 -9.68
CA VAL A 120 8.75 2.46 -9.40
C VAL A 120 8.00 3.41 -10.33
N LEU A 121 8.48 4.64 -10.53
CA LEU A 121 7.85 5.59 -11.46
C LEU A 121 7.83 5.09 -12.89
N HIS A 122 8.89 4.40 -13.34
CA HIS A 122 8.92 3.76 -14.65
C HIS A 122 7.80 2.70 -14.77
N ASP A 123 7.66 1.83 -13.78
CA ASP A 123 6.69 0.73 -13.79
C ASP A 123 5.24 1.25 -13.75
N VAL A 124 5.01 2.33 -12.99
CA VAL A 124 3.72 3.03 -12.97
C VAL A 124 3.41 3.69 -14.31
N ARG A 125 4.38 4.33 -14.97
CA ARG A 125 4.19 4.93 -16.32
C ARG A 125 3.81 3.89 -17.37
N LYS A 126 4.32 2.66 -17.23
CA LYS A 126 3.94 1.52 -18.07
C LYS A 126 2.53 1.00 -17.75
N GLY A 127 1.94 1.41 -16.63
CA GLY A 127 0.61 1.00 -16.18
C GLY A 127 0.59 -0.38 -15.54
N TRP A 128 1.73 -0.85 -15.00
CA TRP A 128 1.85 -2.21 -14.45
C TRP A 128 1.33 -2.36 -13.02
N LEU A 129 1.11 -1.26 -12.31
CA LEU A 129 0.61 -1.24 -10.93
C LEU A 129 -0.87 -0.89 -10.81
N SER A 130 -1.39 -0.04 -11.68
CA SER A 130 -2.77 0.48 -11.55
C SER A 130 -3.82 -0.62 -11.68
N ASP A 131 -4.87 -0.52 -10.89
CA ASP A 131 -5.96 -1.47 -10.96
C ASP A 131 -6.76 -1.33 -12.26
N PRO A 132 -7.13 -2.45 -12.90
CA PRO A 132 -8.06 -2.42 -14.02
C PRO A 132 -9.47 -2.17 -13.48
N GLY A 133 -10.09 -1.05 -13.85
CA GLY A 133 -11.45 -0.69 -13.40
C GLY A 133 -12.55 -1.71 -13.74
N SER A 134 -12.26 -2.70 -14.60
CA SER A 134 -13.18 -3.76 -15.02
C SER A 134 -13.12 -5.04 -14.17
N ILE A 135 -12.17 -5.19 -13.23
CA ILE A 135 -11.98 -6.42 -12.45
C ILE A 135 -11.86 -6.09 -10.98
N SER A 136 -12.72 -6.66 -10.14
CA SER A 136 -12.59 -6.56 -8.69
C SER A 136 -11.41 -7.41 -8.22
N VAL A 137 -10.40 -6.75 -7.63
CA VAL A 137 -9.25 -7.41 -6.95
C VAL A 137 -9.60 -7.89 -5.54
N TYR A 138 -10.86 -7.72 -5.13
CA TYR A 138 -11.38 -8.18 -3.85
C TYR A 138 -12.57 -9.12 -4.01
N THR A 139 -12.61 -10.17 -3.17
CA THR A 139 -13.74 -11.09 -3.04
C THR A 139 -14.29 -11.04 -1.61
N LYS A 140 -15.61 -11.08 -1.44
CA LYS A 140 -16.25 -11.09 -0.11
C LYS A 140 -16.09 -12.46 0.54
N GLU A 141 -15.55 -12.52 1.76
CA GLU A 141 -15.39 -13.78 2.52
C GLU A 141 -16.54 -14.02 3.51
N GLY A 142 -17.16 -12.96 4.03
CA GLY A 142 -18.21 -13.05 5.04
C GLY A 142 -18.32 -11.78 5.88
N VAL A 143 -19.08 -11.82 6.98
CA VAL A 143 -19.27 -10.69 7.88
C VAL A 143 -18.77 -11.07 9.27
N ASP A 144 -18.07 -10.17 9.95
CA ASP A 144 -17.57 -10.42 11.30
C ASP A 144 -18.63 -10.13 12.38
N LYS A 145 -18.27 -10.41 13.64
CA LYS A 145 -19.14 -10.19 14.81
C LYS A 145 -19.54 -8.72 15.05
N GLU A 146 -18.86 -7.78 14.42
CA GLU A 146 -19.16 -6.33 14.51
C GLU A 146 -20.00 -5.86 13.32
N GLY A 147 -20.43 -6.78 12.45
CA GLY A 147 -21.18 -6.47 11.23
C GLY A 147 -20.31 -5.95 10.08
N LEU A 148 -18.98 -6.06 10.16
CA LEU A 148 -18.08 -5.58 9.11
C LEU A 148 -17.83 -6.65 8.06
N GLN A 149 -17.91 -6.26 6.79
CA GLN A 149 -17.57 -7.13 5.66
C GLN A 149 -16.09 -7.49 5.70
N LEU A 150 -15.80 -8.78 5.53
CA LEU A 150 -14.47 -9.32 5.36
C LEU A 150 -14.19 -9.55 3.88
N TYR A 151 -12.97 -9.20 3.47
CA TYR A 151 -12.53 -9.32 2.09
C TYR A 151 -11.25 -10.15 1.97
N HIS A 152 -11.20 -10.95 0.91
CA HIS A 152 -10.01 -11.55 0.35
C HIS A 152 -9.44 -10.64 -0.73
N CYS A 153 -8.14 -10.45 -0.77
CA CYS A 153 -7.46 -9.60 -1.74
C CYS A 153 -6.48 -10.42 -2.57
N ILE A 154 -6.49 -10.26 -3.90
CA ILE A 154 -5.53 -10.93 -4.79
C ILE A 154 -4.25 -10.11 -5.03
N HIS A 155 -4.16 -8.86 -4.54
CA HIS A 155 -2.90 -8.12 -4.58
C HIS A 155 -1.80 -8.88 -3.83
N GLY A 156 -0.62 -8.98 -4.42
CA GLY A 156 0.51 -9.69 -3.80
C GLY A 156 0.51 -11.21 -4.02
N THR A 157 -0.44 -11.76 -4.78
CA THR A 157 -0.32 -13.13 -5.31
C THR A 157 0.37 -13.09 -6.66
N ASN A 158 1.68 -12.79 -6.68
CA ASN A 158 2.46 -13.12 -7.85
C ASN A 158 2.57 -14.66 -7.93
N SER A 159 2.33 -15.25 -9.10
CA SER A 159 2.35 -16.71 -9.28
C SER A 159 3.77 -17.31 -9.20
N VAL A 160 4.80 -16.47 -8.97
CA VAL A 160 6.23 -16.82 -9.08
C VAL A 160 6.89 -16.98 -7.71
N GLU A 161 6.33 -16.43 -6.62
CA GLU A 161 6.86 -16.55 -5.25
C GLU A 161 6.24 -17.71 -4.43
N GLY A 162 5.63 -18.68 -5.12
CA GLY A 162 5.17 -19.92 -4.49
C GLY A 162 3.67 -19.94 -4.26
N ALA A 163 2.97 -20.48 -5.26
CA ALA A 163 1.59 -20.94 -5.17
C ALA A 163 1.47 -22.16 -4.23
N ILE A 164 1.67 -21.97 -2.92
CA ILE A 164 1.36 -22.99 -1.90
C ILE A 164 0.05 -22.68 -1.16
N HIS A 165 -0.52 -21.48 -1.27
CA HIS A 165 -1.78 -21.19 -0.58
C HIS A 165 -2.85 -20.57 -1.48
N ASN A 166 -3.92 -21.37 -1.62
CA ASN A 166 -5.28 -21.07 -2.07
C ASN A 166 -5.51 -20.93 -3.59
N PRO A 167 -5.85 -22.03 -4.29
CA PRO A 167 -6.59 -21.91 -5.52
C PRO A 167 -7.88 -21.11 -5.27
N ILE A 168 -8.18 -20.22 -6.21
CA ILE A 168 -9.47 -19.54 -6.33
C ILE A 168 -10.55 -20.63 -6.30
N ARG A 169 -11.46 -20.55 -5.33
CA ARG A 169 -12.59 -21.47 -5.22
C ARG A 169 -13.81 -20.90 -5.92
#